data_AF-A0A0A6RL62-F1
#
_entry.id   AF-A0A0A6RL62-F1
#
_cell.length_a   1.000
_cell.length_b   1.000
_cell.length_c   1.000
_cell.angle_alpha   90.00
_cell.angle_beta   90.00
_cell.angle_gamma   90.00
#
_symmetry.space_group_name_H-M   'P 1'
#
loop_
_entity.id
_entity.type
_entity.pdbx_description
1 polymer ?
#
loop_
_entity_poly.entity_id
_entity_poly.type
_entity_poly.pdbx_seq_one_letter_code
_entity_poly.pdbx_strand_id
1 'polypeptide(L)'
;MEPSYLPARVNLAITALYLEEIYEARTAIEKARELAPDDLEIQGLQAVIMYEEGQQSPYVDMWPVAIKQLENLGQQPNAPLSVLYNTARLLEERGRTGADEIWERLAQKVAELPKPIRDIVCKKADCPVQRYPSKKATWDLPVKLGVRAKRNKTLHKWQKLPFRLFKIREQIYQHPDVDVLALRGRVEMVVLKELGNLTIKDLPNYCGQPLRQRDVVSGTLWTCDDWAALVVGSGVKEIWVVKSR
;
A
#
# COMPACT_ATOMS: atom_id res chain seq x y z
N MET A 1 -0.18 21.55 -5.11
CA MET A 1 0.51 20.25 -5.07
C MET A 1 1.60 20.31 -6.13
N GLU A 2 2.85 20.02 -5.78
CA GLU A 2 3.96 20.15 -6.74
C GLU A 2 3.76 19.21 -7.94
N PRO A 3 3.78 19.72 -9.19
CA PRO A 3 3.53 18.91 -10.39
C PRO A 3 4.51 17.74 -10.58
N SER A 4 5.69 17.83 -9.96
CA SER A 4 6.81 16.89 -9.96
C SER A 4 6.76 15.85 -8.84
N TYR A 5 5.69 15.81 -8.03
CA TYR A 5 5.64 14.88 -6.90
C TYR A 5 5.32 13.46 -7.34
N LEU A 6 6.37 12.64 -7.50
CA LEU A 6 6.31 11.29 -8.05
C LEU A 6 5.30 10.37 -7.32
N PRO A 7 5.32 10.23 -5.97
CA PRO A 7 4.33 9.41 -5.27
C PRO A 7 2.87 9.78 -5.55
N ALA A 8 2.54 11.06 -5.76
CA ALA A 8 1.18 11.45 -6.11
C ALA A 8 0.77 10.94 -7.50
N ARG A 9 1.69 10.95 -8.47
CA ARG A 9 1.44 10.41 -9.82
C ARG A 9 1.24 8.90 -9.79
N VAL A 10 2.08 8.18 -9.06
CA VAL A 10 1.96 6.72 -8.89
C VAL A 10 0.65 6.36 -8.18
N ASN A 11 0.31 7.05 -7.09
CA ASN A 11 -0.94 6.79 -6.36
C ASN A 11 -2.18 7.12 -7.21
N LEU A 12 -2.13 8.18 -8.02
CA LEU A 12 -3.21 8.50 -8.96
C LEU A 12 -3.35 7.39 -10.01
N ALA A 13 -2.24 6.92 -10.60
CA ALA A 13 -2.26 5.84 -11.57
C ALA A 13 -2.88 4.56 -11.01
N ILE A 14 -2.48 4.16 -9.81
CA ILE A 14 -3.02 2.98 -9.10
C ILE A 14 -4.52 3.17 -8.82
N THR A 15 -4.91 4.34 -8.32
CA THR A 15 -6.31 4.62 -7.98
C THR A 15 -7.20 4.56 -9.21
N ALA A 16 -6.79 5.23 -10.30
CA ALA A 16 -7.51 5.22 -11.57
C ALA A 16 -7.59 3.81 -12.16
N LEU A 17 -6.52 3.01 -12.07
CA LEU A 17 -6.52 1.61 -12.50
C LEU A 17 -7.59 0.79 -11.76
N TYR A 18 -7.66 0.90 -10.43
CA TYR A 18 -8.67 0.21 -9.62
C TYR A 18 -10.10 0.72 -9.82
N LEU A 19 -10.26 1.92 -10.36
CA LEU A 19 -11.55 2.49 -10.75
C LEU A 19 -11.91 2.18 -12.21
N GLU A 20 -11.09 1.40 -12.91
CA GLU A 20 -11.22 1.08 -14.35
C GLU A 20 -11.14 2.30 -15.27
N GLU A 21 -10.59 3.41 -14.77
CA GLU A 21 -10.34 4.67 -15.50
C GLU A 21 -8.99 4.58 -16.24
N ILE A 22 -8.87 3.65 -17.18
CA ILE A 22 -7.58 3.23 -17.76
C ILE A 22 -6.81 4.35 -18.45
N TYR A 23 -7.49 5.27 -19.15
CA TYR A 23 -6.82 6.42 -19.77
C TYR A 23 -6.20 7.38 -18.74
N GLU A 24 -6.86 7.58 -17.60
CA GLU A 24 -6.34 8.39 -16.52
C GLU A 24 -5.16 7.68 -15.83
N ALA A 25 -5.28 6.37 -15.61
CA ALA A 25 -4.20 5.54 -15.09
C ALA A 25 -2.95 5.65 -15.97
N ARG A 26 -3.11 5.51 -17.29
CA ARG A 26 -2.04 5.65 -18.28
C ARG A 26 -1.42 7.04 -18.25
N THR A 27 -2.24 8.09 -18.25
CA THR A 27 -1.74 9.48 -18.22
C THR A 27 -0.94 9.77 -16.94
N ALA A 28 -1.38 9.23 -15.80
CA ALA A 28 -0.71 9.43 -14.53
C ALA A 28 0.62 8.66 -14.45
N ILE A 29 0.67 7.40 -14.94
CA ILE A 29 1.91 6.60 -14.90
C ILE A 29 2.96 7.13 -15.89
N GLU A 30 2.57 7.66 -17.04
CA GLU A 30 3.52 8.29 -17.97
C GLU A 30 4.22 9.49 -17.33
N LYS A 31 3.47 10.35 -16.63
CA LYS A 31 4.05 11.47 -15.88
C LYS A 31 4.96 11.01 -14.74
N ALA A 32 4.68 9.84 -14.14
CA ALA A 32 5.57 9.26 -13.14
C ALA A 32 6.88 8.77 -13.79
N ARG A 33 6.78 8.12 -14.96
CA ARG A 33 7.94 7.64 -15.73
C ARG A 33 8.82 8.78 -16.24
N GLU A 34 8.24 9.92 -16.64
CA GLU A 34 9.02 11.11 -17.01
C GLU A 34 9.91 11.61 -15.86
N LEU A 35 9.46 11.44 -14.61
CA LEU A 35 10.21 11.85 -13.42
C LEU A 35 11.22 10.80 -12.94
N ALA A 36 10.93 9.52 -13.16
CA ALA A 36 11.76 8.39 -12.75
C ALA A 36 11.75 7.28 -13.82
N PRO A 37 12.47 7.47 -14.95
CA PRO A 37 12.39 6.58 -16.11
C PRO A 37 12.94 5.18 -15.83
N ASP A 38 13.94 5.08 -14.96
CA ASP A 38 14.63 3.82 -14.63
C ASP A 38 14.00 3.06 -13.45
N ASP A 39 12.89 3.57 -12.89
CA ASP A 39 12.18 2.92 -11.79
C ASP A 39 11.41 1.69 -12.29
N LEU A 40 11.87 0.51 -11.88
CA LEU A 40 11.31 -0.77 -12.30
C LEU A 40 9.88 -1.01 -11.83
N GLU A 41 9.47 -0.38 -10.72
CA GLU A 41 8.11 -0.51 -10.18
C GLU A 41 7.13 0.32 -11.02
N ILE A 42 7.55 1.51 -11.47
CA ILE A 42 6.81 2.33 -12.42
C ILE A 42 6.69 1.63 -13.78
N GLN A 43 7.79 1.08 -14.30
CA GLN A 43 7.77 0.33 -15.56
C GLN A 43 6.88 -0.91 -15.46
N GLY A 44 6.88 -1.60 -14.32
CA GLY A 44 6.01 -2.74 -14.05
C GLY A 44 4.53 -2.35 -14.02
N LEU A 45 4.18 -1.28 -13.31
CA LEU A 45 2.81 -0.77 -13.26
C LEU A 45 2.31 -0.30 -14.64
N GLN A 46 3.18 0.33 -15.44
CA GLN A 46 2.87 0.71 -16.81
C GLN A 46 2.50 -0.51 -17.67
N ALA A 47 3.23 -1.62 -17.55
CA ALA A 47 2.93 -2.85 -18.28
C ALA A 47 1.58 -3.46 -17.87
N VAL A 48 1.23 -3.41 -16.58
CA VAL A 48 -0.10 -3.84 -16.11
C VAL A 48 -1.21 -2.95 -16.67
N ILE A 49 -1.05 -1.63 -16.63
CA ILE A 49 -2.03 -0.70 -17.21
C ILE A 49 -2.21 -0.96 -18.72
N MET A 50 -1.12 -1.25 -19.43
CA MET A 50 -1.15 -1.59 -20.86
C MET A 50 -1.95 -2.88 -21.13
N TYR A 51 -1.80 -3.89 -20.27
CA TYR A 51 -2.60 -5.11 -20.36
C TYR A 51 -4.10 -4.82 -20.20
N GLU A 52 -4.47 -4.05 -19.17
CA GLU A 52 -5.88 -3.69 -18.90
C GLU A 52 -6.47 -2.83 -20.04
N GLU A 53 -5.68 -1.93 -20.64
CA GLU A 53 -6.08 -1.18 -21.84
C GLU A 53 -6.42 -2.11 -23.00
N GLY A 54 -5.62 -3.17 -23.20
CA GLY A 54 -5.91 -4.21 -24.18
C GLY A 54 -7.18 -5.00 -23.87
N GLN A 55 -7.49 -5.27 -22.60
CA GLN A 55 -8.73 -5.95 -22.20
C GLN A 55 -9.99 -5.12 -22.54
N GLN A 56 -9.90 -3.80 -22.55
CA GLN A 56 -11.01 -2.91 -22.93
C GLN A 56 -11.19 -2.76 -24.45
N SER A 57 -10.22 -3.22 -25.26
CA SER A 57 -10.26 -3.12 -26.72
C SER A 57 -10.61 -4.45 -27.38
N PRO A 58 -11.73 -4.56 -28.13
CA PRO A 58 -12.04 -5.77 -28.87
C PRO A 58 -11.11 -6.03 -30.07
N TYR A 59 -10.26 -5.07 -30.43
CA TYR A 59 -9.44 -5.11 -31.64
C TYR A 59 -7.94 -5.26 -31.36
N VAL A 60 -7.48 -5.04 -30.13
CA VAL A 60 -6.06 -4.96 -29.80
C VAL A 60 -5.75 -5.79 -28.57
N ASP A 61 -5.09 -6.94 -28.76
CA ASP A 61 -4.56 -7.73 -27.66
C ASP A 61 -3.18 -7.22 -27.25
N MET A 62 -3.13 -6.39 -26.21
CA MET A 62 -1.87 -5.86 -25.67
C MET A 62 -1.09 -6.88 -24.83
N TRP A 63 -1.68 -8.06 -24.58
CA TRP A 63 -1.10 -9.13 -23.79
C TRP A 63 0.36 -9.47 -24.16
N PRO A 64 0.72 -9.75 -25.43
CA PRO A 64 2.08 -10.18 -25.77
C PRO A 64 3.14 -9.12 -25.46
N VAL A 65 2.76 -7.84 -25.55
CA VAL A 65 3.66 -6.72 -25.25
C VAL A 65 3.82 -6.55 -23.75
N ALA A 66 2.71 -6.53 -23.01
CA ALA A 66 2.70 -6.37 -21.56
C ALA A 66 3.47 -7.50 -20.86
N ILE A 67 3.22 -8.76 -21.24
CA ILE A 67 3.88 -9.90 -20.58
C ILE A 67 5.39 -9.93 -20.86
N LYS A 68 5.80 -9.67 -22.12
CA LYS A 68 7.21 -9.60 -22.48
C LYS A 68 7.95 -8.51 -21.70
N GLN A 69 7.30 -7.35 -21.50
CA GLN A 69 7.86 -6.28 -20.70
C GLN A 69 8.03 -6.70 -19.24
N LEU A 70 7.01 -7.32 -18.64
CA LEU A 70 7.08 -7.82 -17.25
C LEU A 70 8.12 -8.91 -17.06
N GLU A 71 8.23 -9.87 -18.00
CA GLU A 71 9.25 -10.92 -17.99
C GLU A 71 10.66 -10.32 -18.05
N ASN A 72 10.90 -9.37 -18.95
CA ASN A 72 12.18 -8.67 -19.05
C ASN A 72 12.53 -7.91 -17.75
N LEU A 73 11.55 -7.24 -17.15
CA LEU A 73 11.73 -6.57 -15.85
C LEU A 73 12.04 -7.58 -14.75
N GLY A 74 11.34 -8.73 -14.73
CA GLY A 74 11.51 -9.80 -13.75
C GLY A 74 12.85 -10.55 -13.81
N GLN A 75 13.60 -10.37 -14.90
CA GLN A 75 14.97 -10.88 -15.07
C GLN A 75 16.04 -9.95 -14.49
N GLN A 76 15.69 -8.70 -14.15
CA GLN A 76 16.67 -7.77 -13.58
C GLN A 76 17.05 -8.17 -12.14
N PRO A 77 18.33 -8.01 -11.72
CA PRO A 77 18.79 -8.44 -10.39
C PRO A 77 18.02 -7.82 -9.22
N ASN A 78 17.51 -6.60 -9.40
CA ASN A 78 16.74 -5.81 -8.43
C ASN A 78 15.25 -5.71 -8.80
N ALA A 79 14.72 -6.67 -9.57
CA ALA A 79 13.32 -6.70 -9.95
C ALA A 79 12.39 -6.59 -8.72
N PRO A 80 11.45 -5.62 -8.69
CA PRO A 80 10.48 -5.51 -7.61
C PRO A 80 9.61 -6.78 -7.51
N LEU A 81 9.28 -7.20 -6.28
CA LEU A 81 8.40 -8.37 -6.07
C LEU A 81 7.00 -8.16 -6.67
N SER A 82 6.56 -6.91 -6.80
CA SER A 82 5.30 -6.56 -7.49
C SER A 82 5.34 -6.92 -8.98
N VAL A 83 6.48 -6.77 -9.66
CA VAL A 83 6.65 -7.19 -11.06
C VAL A 83 6.49 -8.70 -11.17
N LEU A 84 7.18 -9.47 -10.31
CA LEU A 84 7.08 -10.93 -10.31
C LEU A 84 5.63 -11.39 -10.02
N TYR A 85 5.00 -10.80 -9.00
CA TYR A 85 3.61 -11.09 -8.66
C TYR A 85 2.66 -10.82 -9.83
N ASN A 86 2.76 -9.66 -10.46
CA ASN A 86 1.92 -9.29 -11.60
C ASN A 86 2.16 -10.22 -12.79
N THR A 87 3.42 -10.57 -13.08
CA THR A 87 3.75 -11.54 -14.15
C THR A 87 3.06 -12.88 -13.92
N ALA A 88 3.18 -13.45 -12.72
CA ALA A 88 2.57 -14.73 -12.38
C ALA A 88 1.03 -14.70 -12.45
N ARG A 89 0.43 -13.62 -11.91
CA ARG A 89 -1.03 -13.39 -11.99
C ARG A 89 -1.52 -13.37 -13.43
N LEU A 90 -0.86 -12.58 -14.26
CA LEU A 90 -1.21 -12.44 -15.66
C LEU A 90 -1.11 -13.79 -16.38
N LEU A 91 0.01 -14.52 -16.23
CA LEU A 91 0.21 -15.82 -16.87
C LEU A 91 -0.91 -16.79 -16.48
N GLU A 92 -1.25 -16.83 -15.19
CA GLU A 92 -2.33 -17.66 -14.67
C GLU A 92 -3.70 -17.29 -15.25
N GLU A 93 -4.04 -16.01 -15.33
CA GLU A 93 -5.31 -15.53 -15.89
C GLU A 93 -5.52 -15.94 -17.34
N ARG A 94 -4.43 -16.09 -18.11
CA ARG A 94 -4.46 -16.59 -19.50
C ARG A 94 -4.18 -18.09 -19.62
N GLY A 95 -4.10 -18.82 -18.51
CA GLY A 95 -3.83 -20.26 -18.48
C GLY A 95 -2.49 -20.65 -19.12
N ARG A 96 -1.47 -19.79 -19.00
CA ARG A 96 -0.13 -20.00 -19.56
C ARG A 96 0.79 -20.67 -18.53
N THR A 97 1.76 -21.41 -19.05
CA THR A 97 2.81 -22.08 -18.25
C THR A 97 3.80 -21.05 -17.68
N GLY A 98 4.58 -21.45 -16.68
CA GLY A 98 5.64 -20.62 -16.08
C GLY A 98 5.20 -19.77 -14.89
N ALA A 99 3.89 -19.64 -14.64
CA ALA A 99 3.39 -18.97 -13.44
C ALA A 99 3.88 -19.66 -12.16
N ASP A 100 3.92 -21.00 -12.15
CA ASP A 100 4.31 -21.82 -10.99
C ASP A 100 5.74 -21.52 -10.52
N GLU A 101 6.70 -21.45 -11.45
CA GLU A 101 8.10 -21.12 -11.13
C GLU A 101 8.22 -19.71 -10.52
N ILE A 102 7.41 -18.76 -10.98
CA ILE A 102 7.39 -17.41 -10.42
C ILE A 102 6.73 -17.41 -9.04
N TRP A 103 5.68 -18.20 -8.83
CA TRP A 103 5.05 -18.38 -7.52
C TRP A 103 6.02 -18.97 -6.50
N GLU A 104 6.82 -19.97 -6.89
CA GLU A 104 7.87 -20.54 -6.04
C GLU A 104 8.94 -19.51 -5.68
N ARG A 105 9.41 -18.71 -6.66
CA ARG A 105 10.36 -17.61 -6.40
C ARG A 105 9.80 -16.58 -5.42
N LEU A 106 8.51 -16.27 -5.51
CA LEU A 106 7.83 -15.38 -4.56
C LEU A 106 7.70 -16.02 -3.17
N ALA A 107 7.41 -17.32 -3.09
CA ALA A 107 7.31 -18.06 -1.83
C ALA A 107 8.63 -18.07 -1.04
N GLN A 108 9.77 -18.13 -1.74
CA GLN A 108 11.11 -17.99 -1.12
C GLN A 108 11.33 -16.61 -0.46
N LYS A 109 10.65 -15.57 -0.97
CA LYS A 109 10.73 -14.19 -0.47
C LYS A 109 9.48 -13.76 0.29
N VAL A 110 8.69 -14.71 0.77
CA VAL A 110 7.36 -14.44 1.34
C VAL A 110 7.38 -13.51 2.56
N ALA A 111 8.52 -13.40 3.26
CA ALA A 111 8.72 -12.48 4.39
C ALA A 111 8.61 -11.00 3.99
N GLU A 112 8.97 -10.68 2.75
CA GLU A 112 9.04 -9.33 2.20
C GLU A 112 7.70 -8.89 1.58
N LEU A 113 6.80 -9.84 1.35
CA LEU A 113 5.52 -9.60 0.70
C LEU A 113 4.51 -8.97 1.66
N PRO A 114 3.66 -8.03 1.19
CA PRO A 114 2.48 -7.59 1.92
C PRO A 114 1.59 -8.78 2.28
N LYS A 115 1.00 -8.79 3.49
CA LYS A 115 0.13 -9.89 3.96
C LYS A 115 -0.92 -10.35 2.92
N PRO A 116 -1.69 -9.45 2.24
CA PRO A 116 -2.65 -9.88 1.24
C PRO A 116 -2.02 -10.65 0.06
N ILE A 117 -0.81 -10.26 -0.35
CA ILE A 117 -0.07 -10.92 -1.42
C ILE A 117 0.51 -12.25 -0.92
N ARG A 118 1.10 -12.26 0.28
CA ARG A 118 1.57 -13.49 0.94
C ARG A 118 0.49 -14.56 1.00
N ASP A 119 -0.73 -14.20 1.42
CA ASP A 119 -1.84 -15.13 1.52
C ASP A 119 -2.25 -15.73 0.16
N ILE A 120 -2.04 -14.99 -0.95
CA ILE A 120 -2.25 -15.49 -2.31
C ILE A 120 -1.10 -16.41 -2.71
N VAL A 121 0.14 -15.98 -2.53
CA VAL A 121 1.35 -16.76 -2.87
C VAL A 121 1.35 -18.11 -2.15
N CYS A 122 1.01 -18.15 -0.86
CA CYS A 122 0.98 -19.39 -0.09
C CYS A 122 -0.20 -20.32 -0.39
N LYS A 123 -1.16 -19.88 -1.21
CA LYS A 123 -2.17 -20.76 -1.81
C LYS A 123 -1.70 -21.37 -3.14
N LYS A 124 -0.69 -20.77 -3.76
CA LYS A 124 -0.17 -21.15 -5.08
C LYS A 124 1.10 -21.97 -5.00
N ALA A 125 1.92 -21.75 -3.97
CA ALA A 125 3.16 -22.45 -3.74
C ALA A 125 3.36 -22.73 -2.25
N ASP A 126 4.23 -23.69 -1.94
CA ASP A 126 4.57 -24.02 -0.57
C ASP A 126 5.38 -22.90 0.08
N CYS A 127 4.77 -22.24 1.06
CA CYS A 127 5.45 -21.23 1.85
C CYS A 127 6.13 -21.84 3.08
N PRO A 128 7.34 -21.40 3.43
CA PRO A 128 7.93 -21.72 4.72
C PRO A 128 7.02 -21.21 5.85
N VAL A 129 6.85 -22.02 6.91
CA VAL A 129 6.10 -21.61 8.09
C VAL A 129 6.81 -20.46 8.77
N GLN A 130 6.32 -19.23 8.56
CA GLN A 130 6.86 -18.06 9.21
C GLN A 130 6.33 -17.94 10.63
N ARG A 131 7.17 -18.31 11.60
CA ARG A 131 6.92 -18.00 13.00
C ARG A 131 7.40 -16.59 13.26
N TYR A 132 6.48 -15.65 13.15
CA TYR A 132 6.78 -14.31 13.61
C TYR A 132 6.61 -14.19 15.13
N PRO A 133 7.46 -13.41 15.80
CA PRO A 133 7.26 -13.11 17.20
C PRO A 133 5.93 -12.39 17.39
N SER A 134 5.25 -12.66 18.52
CA SER A 134 4.10 -11.87 18.92
C SER A 134 4.51 -10.41 19.14
N LYS A 135 3.58 -9.49 18.84
CA LYS A 135 3.74 -8.07 19.20
C LYS A 135 4.00 -7.98 20.71
N LYS A 136 5.04 -7.25 21.11
CA LYS A 136 5.40 -7.04 22.52
C LYS A 136 4.62 -5.88 23.13
N ALA A 137 4.12 -4.97 22.31
CA ALA A 137 3.38 -3.78 22.72
C ALA A 137 2.17 -3.53 21.81
N THR A 138 1.22 -2.74 22.33
CA THR A 138 0.04 -2.27 21.61
C THR A 138 -0.04 -0.75 21.68
N TRP A 139 -0.57 -0.12 20.64
CA TRP A 139 -0.84 1.33 20.67
C TRP A 139 -1.93 1.64 21.68
N ASP A 140 -1.67 2.55 22.61
CA ASP A 140 -2.70 3.08 23.49
C ASP A 140 -3.48 4.16 22.75
N LEU A 141 -4.72 3.83 22.37
CA LEU A 141 -5.55 4.70 21.55
C LEU A 141 -6.59 5.41 22.43
N PRO A 142 -6.67 6.75 22.42
CA PRO A 142 -7.69 7.49 23.19
C PRO A 142 -9.11 7.20 22.70
N VAL A 143 -9.23 6.71 21.47
CA VAL A 143 -10.48 6.29 20.85
C VAL A 143 -10.27 4.93 20.19
N LYS A 144 -11.04 3.93 20.64
CA LYS A 144 -10.97 2.58 20.07
C LYS A 144 -11.44 2.55 18.62
N LEU A 145 -10.76 1.77 17.80
CA LEU A 145 -11.17 1.48 16.42
C LEU A 145 -12.54 0.77 16.38
N GLY A 146 -13.30 0.99 15.32
CA GLY A 146 -14.61 0.40 15.05
C GLY A 146 -15.79 0.97 15.85
N VAL A 147 -15.56 1.79 16.87
CA VAL A 147 -16.64 2.41 17.66
C VAL A 147 -17.43 3.43 16.83
N ARG A 148 -18.71 3.60 17.15
CA ARG A 148 -19.55 4.61 16.49
C ARG A 148 -19.11 6.01 16.92
N ALA A 149 -18.62 6.81 15.97
CA ALA A 149 -18.08 8.14 16.25
C ALA A 149 -19.13 9.05 16.91
N LYS A 150 -20.37 9.03 16.41
CA LYS A 150 -21.53 9.77 16.97
C LYS A 150 -21.95 9.37 18.39
N ARG A 151 -21.43 8.28 18.96
CA ARG A 151 -21.74 7.85 20.34
C ARG A 151 -20.53 7.97 21.28
N ASN A 152 -19.36 8.30 20.75
CA ASN A 152 -18.13 8.35 21.53
C ASN A 152 -18.02 9.71 22.23
N LYS A 153 -18.12 9.73 23.57
CA LYS A 153 -18.09 10.96 24.37
C LYS A 153 -16.80 11.77 24.21
N THR A 154 -15.67 11.11 23.97
CA THR A 154 -14.37 11.76 23.73
C THR A 154 -14.43 12.60 22.47
N LEU A 155 -14.88 12.02 21.36
CA LEU A 155 -14.96 12.69 20.05
C LEU A 155 -15.94 13.86 20.01
N HIS A 156 -16.95 13.91 20.89
CA HIS A 156 -17.88 15.05 20.96
C HIS A 156 -17.22 16.33 21.44
N LYS A 157 -16.11 16.21 22.18
CA LYS A 157 -15.34 17.35 22.69
C LYS A 157 -14.30 17.86 21.70
N TRP A 158 -14.08 17.11 20.62
CA TRP A 158 -13.02 17.38 19.66
C TRP A 158 -13.53 18.25 18.52
N GLN A 159 -12.61 18.98 17.89
CA GLN A 159 -12.95 19.77 16.72
C GLN A 159 -13.33 18.84 15.57
N LYS A 160 -14.55 18.98 15.07
CA LYS A 160 -15.05 18.18 13.96
C LYS A 160 -14.87 18.95 12.66
N LEU A 161 -14.04 18.41 11.77
CA LEU A 161 -13.93 18.91 10.40
C LEU A 161 -14.88 18.13 9.49
N PRO A 162 -15.87 18.80 8.88
CA PRO A 162 -16.65 18.16 7.83
C PRO A 162 -15.74 17.99 6.60
N PHE A 163 -15.57 16.74 6.16
CA PHE A 163 -14.78 16.43 4.99
C PHE A 163 -15.64 15.60 4.02
N ARG A 164 -15.62 15.94 2.73
CA ARG A 164 -16.33 15.19 1.68
C ARG A 164 -15.30 14.61 0.72
N LEU A 165 -15.11 13.29 0.77
CA LEU A 165 -14.51 12.51 -0.31
C LEU A 165 -15.66 12.05 -1.22
N PHE A 166 -15.89 12.76 -2.32
CA PHE A 166 -16.97 12.50 -3.27
C PHE A 166 -18.36 12.46 -2.60
N LYS A 167 -19.11 11.36 -2.79
CA LYS A 167 -20.45 11.13 -2.25
C LYS A 167 -20.44 10.62 -0.81
N ILE A 168 -19.28 10.37 -0.21
CA ILE A 168 -19.17 9.77 1.11
C ILE A 168 -18.98 10.87 2.17
N ARG A 169 -19.90 10.92 3.14
CA ARG A 169 -19.85 11.86 4.26
C ARG A 169 -18.95 11.31 5.36
N GLU A 170 -17.68 11.67 5.30
CA GLU A 170 -16.70 11.27 6.30
C GLU A 170 -16.42 12.39 7.30
N GLN A 171 -15.86 12.00 8.45
CA GLN A 171 -15.68 12.90 9.58
C GLN A 171 -14.26 12.78 10.08
N ILE A 172 -13.55 13.91 10.11
CA ILE A 172 -12.27 14.02 10.78
C ILE A 172 -12.51 14.74 12.10
N TYR A 173 -12.01 14.15 13.18
CA TYR A 173 -12.01 14.75 14.49
C TYR A 173 -10.57 15.06 14.87
N GLN A 174 -10.33 16.28 15.36
CA GLN A 174 -8.99 16.76 15.69
C GLN A 174 -8.90 17.14 17.17
N HIS A 175 -7.79 16.74 17.76
CA HIS A 175 -7.27 17.11 19.07
C HIS A 175 -5.78 17.48 18.87
N PRO A 176 -5.17 18.34 19.71
CA PRO A 176 -3.75 18.72 19.57
C PRO A 176 -2.82 17.53 19.25
N ASP A 177 -3.01 16.43 19.97
CA ASP A 177 -2.07 15.29 19.91
C ASP A 177 -2.58 14.13 19.04
N VAL A 178 -3.86 14.17 18.64
CA VAL A 178 -4.53 13.04 18.01
C VAL A 178 -5.57 13.47 16.98
N ASP A 179 -5.52 12.87 15.79
CA ASP A 179 -6.60 12.96 14.81
C ASP A 179 -7.31 11.61 14.67
N VAL A 180 -8.60 11.65 14.32
CA VAL A 180 -9.42 10.46 14.11
C VAL A 180 -10.20 10.60 12.81
N LEU A 181 -10.07 9.61 11.93
CA LEU A 181 -10.89 9.47 10.74
C LEU A 181 -12.01 8.46 11.03
N ALA A 182 -13.24 8.94 10.89
CA ALA A 182 -14.42 8.09 10.94
C ALA A 182 -15.02 7.92 9.54
N LEU A 183 -15.05 6.67 9.07
CA LEU A 183 -15.69 6.29 7.82
C LEU A 183 -17.05 5.64 8.09
N ARG A 184 -18.09 6.05 7.36
CA ARG A 184 -19.47 5.54 7.54
C ARG A 184 -19.94 5.60 9.00
N GLY A 185 -19.48 6.60 9.74
CA GLY A 185 -19.82 6.83 11.15
C GLY A 185 -19.11 5.92 12.16
N ARG A 186 -18.10 5.12 11.74
CA ARG A 186 -17.24 4.32 12.63
C ARG A 186 -15.80 4.80 12.55
N VAL A 187 -15.09 4.74 13.67
CA VAL A 187 -13.67 5.09 13.74
C VAL A 187 -12.85 4.04 12.98
N GLU A 188 -12.18 4.43 11.90
CA GLU A 188 -11.38 3.51 11.09
C GLU A 188 -9.87 3.76 11.20
N MET A 189 -9.48 4.99 11.57
CA MET A 189 -8.07 5.35 11.77
C MET A 189 -7.92 6.34 12.92
N VAL A 190 -6.83 6.19 13.66
CA VAL A 190 -6.36 7.12 14.69
C VAL A 190 -4.93 7.52 14.35
N VAL A 191 -4.63 8.82 14.38
CA VAL A 191 -3.30 9.39 14.13
C VAL A 191 -2.77 9.97 15.43
N LEU A 192 -1.65 9.46 15.93
CA LEU A 192 -0.97 9.95 17.14
C LEU A 192 0.19 10.85 16.72
N LYS A 193 0.30 12.07 17.28
CA LYS A 193 1.29 13.09 16.88
C LYS A 193 2.33 13.42 17.95
N GLU A 194 1.96 13.31 19.23
CA GLU A 194 2.88 13.57 20.35
C GLU A 194 3.32 12.25 21.00
N LEU A 195 4.32 11.62 20.41
CA LEU A 195 4.76 10.27 20.78
C LEU A 195 5.86 10.24 21.86
N GLY A 196 6.10 11.38 22.51
CA GLY A 196 7.13 11.53 23.54
C GLY A 196 8.51 11.11 23.05
N ASN A 197 9.13 10.15 23.77
CA ASN A 197 10.48 9.65 23.49
C ASN A 197 10.49 8.41 22.55
N LEU A 198 9.40 8.14 21.84
CA LEU A 198 9.35 6.99 20.93
C LEU A 198 10.36 7.19 19.77
N THR A 199 11.24 6.20 19.61
CA THR A 199 12.26 6.19 18.55
C THR A 199 12.00 5.09 17.53
N ILE A 200 12.72 5.15 16.42
CA ILE A 200 12.73 4.10 15.40
C ILE A 200 13.05 2.70 15.98
N LYS A 201 13.84 2.62 17.07
CA LYS A 201 14.23 1.35 17.71
C LYS A 201 13.08 0.68 18.45
N ASP A 202 12.04 1.43 18.79
CA ASP A 202 10.89 0.94 19.53
C ASP A 202 9.82 0.33 18.61
N LEU A 203 9.75 0.79 17.36
CA LEU A 203 8.75 0.37 16.37
C LEU A 203 8.66 -1.15 16.17
N PRO A 204 9.76 -1.94 16.14
CA PRO A 204 9.68 -3.39 16.03
C PRO A 204 8.89 -4.06 17.16
N ASN A 205 8.78 -3.45 18.35
CA ASN A 205 8.01 -4.01 19.46
C ASN A 205 6.48 -4.00 19.19
N TYR A 206 6.03 -3.15 18.26
CA TYR A 206 4.62 -3.00 17.86
C TYR A 206 4.26 -3.81 16.61
N CYS A 207 5.23 -4.49 16.01
CA CYS A 207 5.02 -5.30 14.81
C CYS A 207 5.43 -6.74 15.05
N GLY A 208 4.52 -7.66 14.76
CA GLY A 208 4.80 -9.09 14.78
C GLY A 208 5.31 -9.57 13.43
N GLN A 209 6.08 -8.77 12.69
CA GLN A 209 6.72 -9.12 11.42
C GLN A 209 7.76 -8.03 11.07
N PRO A 210 8.66 -8.27 10.09
CA PRO A 210 9.58 -7.24 9.61
C PRO A 210 8.83 -5.98 9.17
N LEU A 211 9.35 -4.82 9.61
CA LEU A 211 8.81 -3.54 9.20
C LEU A 211 9.22 -3.22 7.76
N ARG A 212 8.28 -2.70 6.98
CA ARG A 212 8.55 -2.24 5.61
C ARG A 212 8.81 -0.74 5.63
N GLN A 213 9.80 -0.32 4.85
CA GLN A 213 10.25 1.06 4.79
C GLN A 213 9.95 1.63 3.40
N ARG A 214 9.55 2.91 3.37
CA ARG A 214 9.37 3.66 2.13
C ARG A 214 9.72 5.12 2.35
N ASP A 215 10.63 5.65 1.55
CA ASP A 215 10.97 7.06 1.61
C ASP A 215 9.83 7.93 1.08
N VAL A 216 9.62 9.06 1.75
CA VAL A 216 8.65 10.11 1.42
C VAL A 216 9.31 11.47 1.58
N VAL A 217 8.68 12.54 1.07
CA VAL A 217 9.28 13.91 1.05
C VAL A 217 9.84 14.33 2.40
N SER A 218 9.11 14.00 3.48
CA SER A 218 9.42 14.50 4.81
C SER A 218 10.08 13.46 5.71
N GLY A 219 10.52 12.30 5.18
CA GLY A 219 11.14 11.25 5.99
C GLY A 219 10.93 9.84 5.44
N THR A 220 10.84 8.86 6.32
CA THR A 220 10.62 7.45 5.93
C THR A 220 9.36 6.92 6.62
N LEU A 221 8.46 6.33 5.84
CA LEU A 221 7.31 5.60 6.35
C LEU A 221 7.75 4.18 6.73
N TRP A 222 7.52 3.83 7.99
CA TRP A 222 7.68 2.49 8.52
C TRP A 222 6.30 1.87 8.71
N THR A 223 6.05 0.73 8.10
CA THR A 223 4.71 0.14 8.07
C THR A 223 4.69 -1.28 8.61
N CYS A 224 3.63 -1.57 9.37
CA CYS A 224 3.18 -2.89 9.79
C CYS A 224 1.75 -3.09 9.28
N ASP A 225 1.18 -4.31 9.38
CA ASP A 225 -0.13 -4.65 8.81
C ASP A 225 -1.25 -3.64 9.11
N ASP A 226 -1.28 -3.14 10.34
CA ASP A 226 -2.35 -2.34 10.90
C ASP A 226 -1.93 -0.95 11.36
N TRP A 227 -0.68 -0.56 11.09
CA TRP A 227 -0.21 0.79 11.40
C TRP A 227 0.93 1.24 10.49
N ALA A 228 1.08 2.55 10.36
CA ALA A 228 2.22 3.21 9.72
C ALA A 228 2.79 4.27 10.67
N ALA A 229 4.09 4.54 10.57
CA ALA A 229 4.77 5.57 11.33
C ALA A 229 5.61 6.42 10.39
N LEU A 230 5.56 7.75 10.53
CA LEU A 230 6.45 8.66 9.83
C LEU A 230 7.64 8.94 10.72
N VAL A 231 8.81 8.57 10.23
CA VAL A 231 10.09 8.76 10.92
C VAL A 231 10.83 9.90 10.24
N VAL A 232 11.27 10.88 11.04
CA VAL A 232 12.06 12.03 10.58
C VAL A 232 13.34 12.07 11.41
N GLY A 233 14.48 11.80 10.76
CA GLY A 233 15.73 11.54 11.48
C GLY A 233 15.62 10.25 12.31
N SER A 234 15.83 10.35 13.62
CA SER A 234 15.69 9.23 14.57
C SER A 234 14.35 9.19 15.30
N GLY A 235 13.54 10.25 15.18
CA GLY A 235 12.29 10.42 15.91
C GLY A 235 11.06 9.98 15.11
N VAL A 236 10.05 9.48 15.82
CA VAL A 236 8.75 9.18 15.23
C VAL A 236 7.86 10.42 15.32
N LYS A 237 7.47 10.96 14.17
CA LYS A 237 6.68 12.20 14.07
C LYS A 237 5.19 11.95 14.27
N GLU A 238 4.67 10.89 13.67
CA GLU A 238 3.28 10.49 13.83
C GLU A 238 3.09 9.01 13.52
N ILE A 239 2.02 8.44 14.07
CA ILE A 239 1.62 7.05 13.84
C ILE A 239 0.15 7.00 13.44
N TRP A 240 -0.13 6.37 12.31
CA TRP A 240 -1.47 6.05 11.85
C TRP A 240 -1.79 4.60 12.21
N VAL A 241 -2.77 4.39 13.07
CA VAL A 241 -3.27 3.05 13.42
C VAL A 241 -4.62 2.86 12.75
N VAL A 242 -4.76 1.77 12.00
CA VAL A 242 -5.99 1.43 11.28
C VAL A 242 -6.59 0.14 11.78
N LYS A 243 -7.89 -0.04 11.55
CA LYS A 243 -8.54 -1.31 11.87
C LYS A 243 -8.04 -2.42 10.93
N SER A 244 -7.44 -3.48 11.48
CA SER A 244 -7.16 -4.70 10.72
C SER A 244 -8.45 -5.29 10.19
N ARG A 245 -8.47 -5.68 8.92
CA ARG A 245 -9.59 -6.40 8.29
C ARG A 245 -9.65 -7.84 8.78
#